data_AF-M4BGW8-F1
#
_entry.id   AF-M4BGW8-F1
#
_cell.length_a   1.000
_cell.length_b   1.000
_cell.length_c   1.000
_cell.angle_alpha   90.00
_cell.angle_beta   90.00
_cell.angle_gamma   90.00
#
_symmetry.space_group_name_H-M   'P 1'
#
loop_
_entity.id
_entity.type
_entity.pdbx_description
1 polymer ?
#
loop_
_entity_poly.entity_id
_entity_poly.type
_entity_poly.pdbx_seq_one_letter_code
_entity_poly.pdbx_strand_id
1 'polypeptide(L)'
;MDINSERYRFFGDLRFFIATALQIFGFGRTKYPGRLRYRAVKNEESLPDTYHDAFSSTVATAKPICACLEEEQDSRNAEKWLEMQGSFYMFWGMNTSHAAADAHIAPTADISDGFFHLMLVSGARYSRFQLARLMMGIEDGSHLDLDRVQLIRTRAFTIRASNANDLICVDGELFPGPEIKVEVHRGLGRVLCLPARKDK
;
A
#
# COMPACT_ATOMS: atom_id res chain seq x y z
N MET A 1 -10.68 0.08 7.83
CA MET A 1 -10.87 -1.37 8.09
C MET A 1 -10.04 -1.80 9.29
N ASP A 2 -8.73 -1.59 9.23
CA ASP A 2 -7.77 -2.05 10.24
C ASP A 2 -8.10 -1.56 11.68
N ILE A 3 -8.14 -0.24 11.89
CA ILE A 3 -8.43 0.35 13.21
C ILE A 3 -9.78 -0.04 13.82
N ASN A 4 -10.81 -0.22 12.99
CA ASN A 4 -12.14 -0.61 13.47
C ASN A 4 -12.18 -2.08 13.92
N SER A 5 -11.26 -2.90 13.40
CA SER A 5 -11.14 -4.32 13.75
C SER A 5 -10.63 -4.55 15.17
N GLU A 6 -9.93 -3.56 15.76
CA GLU A 6 -9.42 -3.64 17.14
C GLU A 6 -10.54 -3.83 18.17
N ARG A 7 -11.76 -3.35 17.88
CA ARG A 7 -12.95 -3.58 18.72
C ARG A 7 -13.34 -5.06 18.82
N TYR A 8 -12.86 -5.88 17.88
CA TYR A 8 -13.17 -7.30 17.73
C TYR A 8 -11.97 -8.19 18.00
N ARG A 9 -10.94 -7.69 18.69
CA ARG A 9 -9.70 -8.43 18.99
C ARG A 9 -9.94 -9.76 19.70
N PHE A 10 -11.05 -9.89 20.42
CA PHE A 10 -11.49 -11.12 21.08
C PHE A 10 -11.83 -12.28 20.11
N PHE A 11 -12.02 -12.00 18.82
CA PHE A 11 -12.21 -13.01 17.77
C PHE A 11 -10.91 -13.44 17.08
N GLY A 12 -9.75 -12.97 17.55
CA GLY A 12 -8.46 -13.31 16.94
C GLY A 12 -8.39 -12.85 15.47
N ASP A 13 -7.90 -13.70 14.58
CA ASP A 13 -7.69 -13.39 13.16
C ASP A 13 -9.00 -13.06 12.42
N LEU A 14 -10.15 -13.61 12.88
CA LEU A 14 -11.47 -13.31 12.32
C LEU A 14 -11.91 -11.85 12.52
N ARG A 15 -11.22 -11.06 13.35
CA ARG A 15 -11.54 -9.65 13.60
C ARG A 15 -11.60 -8.83 12.31
N PHE A 16 -10.72 -9.13 11.34
CA PHE A 16 -10.67 -8.42 10.07
C PHE A 16 -11.86 -8.76 9.19
N PHE A 17 -12.24 -10.04 9.15
CA PHE A 17 -13.44 -10.50 8.44
C PHE A 17 -14.71 -9.86 9.02
N ILE A 18 -14.88 -9.88 10.35
CA ILE A 18 -16.06 -9.32 11.03
C ILE A 18 -16.16 -7.82 10.79
N ALA A 19 -15.06 -7.08 11.00
CA ALA A 19 -15.03 -5.64 10.79
C ALA A 19 -15.36 -5.28 9.34
N THR A 20 -14.85 -6.07 8.39
CA THR A 20 -15.12 -5.88 6.97
C THR A 20 -16.59 -6.15 6.63
N ALA A 21 -17.16 -7.26 7.11
CA ALA A 21 -18.56 -7.58 6.86
C ALA A 21 -19.49 -6.48 7.41
N LEU A 22 -19.23 -5.98 8.61
CA LEU A 22 -19.97 -4.87 9.19
C LEU A 22 -19.80 -3.57 8.40
N GLN A 23 -18.59 -3.27 7.92
CA GLN A 23 -18.36 -2.09 7.09
C GLN A 23 -19.12 -2.17 5.76
N ILE A 24 -19.12 -3.33 5.11
CA ILE A 24 -19.75 -3.52 3.80
C ILE A 24 -21.27 -3.54 3.92
N PHE A 25 -21.82 -4.38 4.81
CA PHE A 25 -23.25 -4.66 4.89
C PHE A 25 -23.98 -3.90 5.99
N GLY A 26 -23.31 -3.49 7.06
CA GLY A 26 -23.88 -2.77 8.21
C GLY A 26 -23.95 -1.26 8.05
N PHE A 27 -24.21 -0.75 6.85
CA PHE A 27 -24.27 0.69 6.51
C PHE A 27 -22.98 1.48 6.74
N GLY A 28 -21.84 0.81 6.86
CA GLY A 28 -20.53 1.46 6.88
C GLY A 28 -20.26 2.27 5.61
N ARG A 29 -19.38 3.27 5.76
CA ARG A 29 -18.91 4.12 4.66
C ARG A 29 -18.00 3.31 3.75
N THR A 30 -18.32 3.19 2.47
CA THR A 30 -17.48 2.43 1.51
C THR A 30 -16.78 3.32 0.49
N LYS A 31 -16.96 4.64 0.58
CA LYS A 31 -16.38 5.62 -0.35
C LYS A 31 -15.54 6.64 0.40
N TYR A 32 -14.29 6.74 0.02
CA TYR A 32 -13.27 7.58 0.61
C TYR A 32 -12.72 8.50 -0.48
N PRO A 33 -13.23 9.74 -0.61
CA PRO A 33 -12.68 10.70 -1.55
C PRO A 33 -11.27 11.11 -1.10
N GLY A 34 -10.36 11.17 -2.06
CA GLY A 34 -8.96 11.43 -1.79
C GLY A 34 -8.20 11.84 -3.03
N ARG A 35 -6.90 12.05 -2.85
CA ARG A 35 -5.92 12.27 -3.91
C ARG A 35 -4.73 11.36 -3.66
N LEU A 36 -4.36 10.60 -4.69
CA LEU A 36 -3.14 9.80 -4.72
C LEU A 36 -2.22 10.39 -5.80
N ARG A 37 -0.97 10.67 -5.45
CA ARG A 37 0.10 10.95 -6.39
C ARG A 37 1.16 9.87 -6.25
N TYR A 38 1.69 9.35 -7.33
CA TYR A 38 2.75 8.34 -7.26
C TYR A 38 3.73 8.49 -8.42
N ARG A 39 4.98 8.11 -8.17
CA ARG A 39 6.03 8.06 -9.20
C ARG A 39 5.76 6.89 -10.14
N ALA A 40 5.57 7.17 -11.42
CA ALA A 40 5.47 6.16 -12.45
C ALA A 40 6.78 5.36 -12.52
N VAL A 41 6.66 4.04 -12.51
CA VAL A 41 7.77 3.12 -12.73
C VAL A 41 7.55 2.48 -14.10
N LYS A 42 8.59 2.47 -14.94
CA LYS A 42 8.54 1.76 -16.22
C LYS A 42 8.81 0.27 -15.98
N ASN A 43 8.16 -0.62 -16.71
CA ASN A 43 8.33 -2.08 -16.54
C ASN A 43 9.78 -2.56 -16.72
N GLU A 44 10.62 -1.80 -17.42
CA GLU A 44 12.05 -2.09 -17.67
C GLU A 44 13.00 -1.31 -16.75
N GLU A 45 12.49 -0.55 -15.77
CA GLU A 45 13.34 0.20 -14.83
C GLU A 45 14.15 -0.78 -13.98
N SER A 46 15.47 -0.64 -14.00
CA SER A 46 16.37 -1.45 -13.18
C SER A 46 16.03 -1.29 -11.70
N LEU A 47 16.25 -2.35 -10.92
CA LEU A 47 16.08 -2.28 -9.48
C LEU A 47 16.94 -1.13 -8.91
N PRO A 48 16.42 -0.32 -7.97
CA PRO A 48 17.20 0.75 -7.38
C PRO A 48 18.41 0.16 -6.64
N ASP A 49 19.48 0.94 -6.53
CA ASP A 49 20.65 0.53 -5.75
C ASP A 49 20.24 0.25 -4.30
N THR A 50 20.90 -0.72 -3.67
CA THR A 50 20.65 -0.96 -2.26
C THR A 50 21.22 0.19 -1.44
N TYR A 51 20.54 0.53 -0.36
CA TYR A 51 20.94 1.61 0.54
C TYR A 51 22.37 1.41 1.03
N HIS A 52 22.74 0.20 1.43
CA HIS A 52 24.08 -0.08 1.94
C HIS A 52 25.17 0.05 0.87
N ASP A 53 24.89 -0.29 -0.39
CA ASP A 53 25.86 -0.15 -1.49
C ASP A 53 26.08 1.32 -1.84
N ALA A 54 24.99 2.11 -1.93
CA ALA A 54 25.07 3.54 -2.18
C ALA A 54 25.70 4.31 -0.99
N PHE A 55 25.32 3.95 0.23
CA PHE A 55 25.74 4.65 1.45
C PHE A 55 27.20 4.41 1.84
N SER A 56 27.78 3.24 1.49
CA SER A 56 29.20 2.95 1.75
C SER A 56 30.17 3.94 1.08
N SER A 57 29.67 4.77 0.14
CA SER A 57 30.43 5.79 -0.59
C SER A 57 30.29 7.23 -0.03
N THR A 58 29.42 7.47 0.95
CA THR A 58 29.06 8.81 1.46
C THR A 58 29.21 8.95 2.98
N VAL A 59 29.45 10.19 3.43
CA VAL A 59 29.59 10.56 4.86
C VAL A 59 28.30 10.19 5.62
N ALA A 60 28.43 9.53 6.76
CA ALA A 60 27.32 8.97 7.52
C ALA A 60 26.25 10.04 7.85
N THR A 61 25.12 10.02 7.14
CA THR A 61 23.94 10.81 7.49
C THR A 61 23.10 10.06 8.52
N ALA A 62 22.54 10.78 9.50
CA ALA A 62 21.69 10.19 10.54
C ALA A 62 20.33 9.65 10.02
N LYS A 63 19.96 9.97 8.78
CA LYS A 63 18.73 9.53 8.12
C LYS A 63 18.95 9.32 6.61
N PRO A 64 18.18 8.41 5.97
CA PRO A 64 18.17 8.29 4.52
C PRO A 64 17.62 9.55 3.85
N ILE A 65 18.09 9.84 2.64
CA ILE A 65 17.65 10.97 1.82
C ILE A 65 16.44 10.53 0.99
N CYS A 66 15.34 11.28 1.03
CA CYS A 66 14.13 11.01 0.26
C CYS A 66 14.20 11.67 -1.13
N ALA A 67 15.08 11.16 -1.99
CA ALA A 67 15.36 11.76 -3.29
C ALA A 67 14.13 11.78 -4.21
N CYS A 68 13.29 10.75 -4.18
CA CYS A 68 12.09 10.71 -5.02
C CYS A 68 11.07 11.78 -4.59
N LEU A 69 10.87 11.96 -3.29
CA LEU A 69 9.95 12.99 -2.76
C LEU A 69 10.49 14.42 -2.97
N GLU A 70 11.81 14.60 -2.98
CA GLU A 70 12.43 15.87 -3.36
C GLU A 70 12.21 16.16 -4.86
N GLU A 71 12.36 15.14 -5.73
CA GLU A 71 12.05 15.24 -7.16
C GLU A 71 10.60 15.63 -7.43
N GLU A 72 9.63 15.23 -6.60
CA GLU A 72 8.20 15.60 -6.74
C GLU A 72 8.00 17.12 -6.75
N GLN A 73 8.84 17.87 -6.04
CA GLN A 73 8.75 19.32 -5.92
C GLN A 73 9.41 20.05 -7.10
N ASP A 74 10.26 19.36 -7.86
CA ASP A 74 10.88 19.92 -9.06
C ASP A 74 9.90 19.84 -10.24
N SER A 75 9.46 21.00 -10.71
CA SER A 75 8.60 21.14 -11.89
C SER A 75 9.09 20.38 -13.13
N ARG A 76 10.40 20.13 -13.26
CA ARG A 76 10.99 19.36 -14.37
C ARG A 76 10.67 17.86 -14.32
N ASN A 77 10.34 17.32 -13.15
CA ASN A 77 10.02 15.90 -12.97
C ASN A 77 8.51 15.64 -12.85
N ALA A 78 7.66 16.67 -13.05
CA ALA A 78 6.21 16.54 -12.91
C ALA A 78 5.61 15.43 -13.80
N GLU A 79 6.19 15.21 -14.98
CA GLU A 79 5.81 14.14 -15.93
C GLU A 79 6.05 12.72 -15.42
N LYS A 80 6.94 12.54 -14.44
CA LYS A 80 7.21 11.24 -13.79
C LYS A 80 6.19 10.91 -12.71
N TRP A 81 5.35 11.86 -12.33
CA TRP A 81 4.36 11.71 -11.27
C TRP A 81 2.95 11.68 -11.84
N LEU A 82 2.24 10.60 -11.56
CA LEU A 82 0.84 10.43 -11.95
C LEU A 82 -0.05 10.81 -10.76
N GLU A 83 -1.17 11.46 -11.06
CA GLU A 83 -2.17 11.84 -10.07
C GLU A 83 -3.51 11.18 -10.35
N MET A 84 -4.12 10.64 -9.29
CA MET A 84 -5.48 10.11 -9.27
C MET A 84 -6.27 10.86 -8.20
N GLN A 85 -7.34 11.52 -8.61
CA GLN A 85 -8.27 12.20 -7.70
C GLN A 85 -9.67 11.61 -7.87
N GLY A 86 -10.35 11.34 -6.75
CA GLY A 86 -11.72 10.84 -6.79
C GLY A 86 -12.09 10.01 -5.59
N SER A 87 -13.13 9.19 -5.75
CA SER A 87 -13.57 8.25 -4.72
C SER A 87 -12.81 6.94 -4.84
N PHE A 88 -12.15 6.58 -3.74
CA PHE A 88 -11.55 5.26 -3.54
C PHE A 88 -12.50 4.42 -2.67
N TYR A 89 -12.54 3.11 -2.91
CA TYR A 89 -13.29 2.17 -2.07
C TYR A 89 -12.38 1.39 -1.13
N MET A 90 -11.13 1.21 -1.56
CA MET A 90 -10.09 0.53 -0.80
C MET A 90 -8.73 1.05 -1.28
N PHE A 91 -7.79 1.12 -0.34
CA PHE A 91 -6.40 1.48 -0.58
C PHE A 91 -5.54 0.73 0.44
N TRP A 92 -4.56 -0.02 -0.05
CA TRP A 92 -3.46 -0.59 0.71
C TRP A 92 -2.16 -0.29 0.00
N GLY A 93 -1.15 0.08 0.78
CA GLY A 93 0.19 0.20 0.26
C GLY A 93 1.08 -0.81 1.00
N MET A 94 1.78 -1.63 0.22
CA MET A 94 2.48 -2.82 0.70
C MET A 94 3.94 -2.83 0.24
N ASN A 95 4.87 -3.04 1.17
CA ASN A 95 6.27 -3.39 0.88
C ASN A 95 6.56 -4.91 1.02
N THR A 96 5.54 -5.69 1.38
CA THR A 96 5.55 -7.15 1.48
C THR A 96 4.32 -7.71 0.78
N SER A 97 4.30 -9.00 0.47
CA SER A 97 3.15 -9.60 -0.22
C SER A 97 1.91 -9.73 0.67
N HIS A 98 2.10 -9.89 1.98
CA HIS A 98 1.04 -10.20 2.93
C HIS A 98 0.88 -9.08 3.97
N ALA A 99 -0.36 -8.65 4.21
CA ALA A 99 -0.73 -7.74 5.31
C ALA A 99 -1.00 -8.49 6.62
N ALA A 100 -1.40 -9.76 6.52
CA ALA A 100 -1.65 -10.71 7.60
C ALA A 100 -1.48 -12.13 7.04
N ALA A 101 -1.56 -13.15 7.91
CA ALA A 101 -1.38 -14.55 7.49
C ALA A 101 -2.37 -15.00 6.40
N ASP A 102 -3.56 -14.40 6.37
CA ASP A 102 -4.68 -14.68 5.46
C ASP A 102 -4.93 -13.53 4.46
N ALA A 103 -4.01 -12.57 4.34
CA ALA A 103 -4.21 -11.37 3.53
C ALA A 103 -3.09 -11.15 2.50
N HIS A 104 -3.17 -11.87 1.38
CA HIS A 104 -2.20 -11.84 0.28
C HIS A 104 -2.44 -10.66 -0.69
N ILE A 105 -2.30 -9.43 -0.18
CA ILE A 105 -2.68 -8.18 -0.87
C ILE A 105 -1.84 -7.87 -2.12
N ALA A 106 -0.55 -8.18 -2.09
CA ALA A 106 0.37 -7.85 -3.18
C ALA A 106 1.21 -9.07 -3.59
N PRO A 107 0.64 -10.04 -4.33
CA PRO A 107 1.32 -11.29 -4.64
C PRO A 107 2.65 -11.16 -5.38
N THR A 108 2.84 -10.06 -6.11
CA THR A 108 4.07 -9.78 -6.86
C THR A 108 5.13 -9.06 -6.03
N ALA A 109 4.83 -8.68 -4.78
CA ALA A 109 5.75 -7.91 -3.95
C ALA A 109 6.86 -8.80 -3.37
N ASP A 110 8.10 -8.41 -3.62
CA ASP A 110 9.27 -8.99 -2.98
C ASP A 110 9.83 -8.02 -1.93
N ILE A 111 10.18 -8.53 -0.75
CA ILE A 111 10.65 -7.72 0.39
C ILE A 111 11.92 -6.91 0.09
N SER A 112 12.67 -7.27 -0.95
CA SER A 112 13.96 -6.70 -1.31
C SER A 112 13.98 -6.03 -2.68
N ASP A 113 12.84 -5.91 -3.37
CA ASP A 113 12.80 -5.30 -4.70
C ASP A 113 12.95 -3.78 -4.69
N GLY A 114 12.71 -3.13 -3.55
CA GLY A 114 12.82 -1.69 -3.41
C GLY A 114 11.64 -0.93 -4.00
N PHE A 115 10.45 -1.54 -4.00
CA PHE A 115 9.21 -0.93 -4.44
C PHE A 115 8.10 -1.07 -3.40
N PHE A 116 7.13 -0.17 -3.51
CA PHE A 116 5.85 -0.26 -2.83
C PHE A 116 4.78 -0.68 -3.84
N HIS A 117 3.83 -1.48 -3.39
CA HIS A 117 2.73 -1.99 -4.19
C HIS A 117 1.42 -1.40 -3.65
N LEU A 118 0.81 -0.51 -4.43
CA LEU A 118 -0.44 0.17 -4.11
C LEU A 118 -1.61 -0.62 -4.68
N MET A 119 -2.29 -1.40 -3.83
CA MET A 119 -3.58 -2.00 -4.17
C MET A 119 -4.67 -0.96 -3.92
N LEU A 120 -5.45 -0.63 -4.95
CA LEU A 120 -6.55 0.31 -4.81
C LEU A 120 -7.75 -0.06 -5.66
N VAL A 121 -8.91 0.41 -5.21
CA VAL A 121 -10.16 0.36 -5.96
C VAL A 121 -10.67 1.77 -6.14
N SER A 122 -10.83 2.19 -7.39
CA SER A 122 -11.26 3.55 -7.72
C SER A 122 -12.34 3.57 -8.81
N GLY A 123 -13.14 4.65 -8.84
CA GLY A 123 -14.13 4.89 -9.88
C GLY A 123 -15.47 5.42 -9.36
N ALA A 124 -16.41 5.70 -10.27
CA ALA A 124 -17.69 6.32 -9.94
C ALA A 124 -18.58 5.43 -9.06
N ARG A 125 -18.59 4.11 -9.32
CA ARG A 125 -19.43 3.12 -8.61
C ARG A 125 -18.67 1.81 -8.43
N TYR A 126 -18.70 1.29 -7.22
CA TYR A 126 -18.29 -0.07 -6.86
C TYR A 126 -19.30 -0.57 -5.83
N SER A 127 -19.96 -1.69 -6.12
CA SER A 127 -21.04 -2.19 -5.29
C SER A 127 -20.51 -2.87 -4.03
N ARG A 128 -21.36 -2.96 -2.99
CA ARG A 128 -21.06 -3.73 -1.77
C ARG A 128 -20.78 -5.20 -2.06
N PHE A 129 -21.49 -5.78 -3.03
CA PHE A 129 -21.26 -7.16 -3.47
C PHE A 129 -19.89 -7.33 -4.14
N GLN A 130 -19.48 -6.38 -4.99
CA GLN A 130 -18.13 -6.39 -5.57
C GLN A 130 -17.04 -6.20 -4.49
N LEU A 131 -17.30 -5.37 -3.48
CA LEU A 131 -16.39 -5.23 -2.34
C LEU A 131 -16.31 -6.52 -1.52
N ALA A 132 -17.43 -7.21 -1.29
CA ALA A 132 -17.42 -8.51 -0.62
C ALA A 132 -16.67 -9.57 -1.45
N ARG A 133 -16.86 -9.60 -2.77
CA ARG A 133 -16.14 -10.49 -3.68
C ARG A 133 -14.64 -10.22 -3.67
N LEU A 134 -14.24 -8.95 -3.65
CA LEU A 134 -12.84 -8.54 -3.48
C LEU A 134 -12.28 -9.11 -2.18
N MET A 135 -12.98 -8.96 -1.06
CA MET A 135 -12.50 -9.44 0.23
C MET A 135 -12.35 -10.96 0.28
N MET A 136 -13.18 -11.71 -0.43
CA MET A 136 -13.04 -13.18 -0.53
C MET A 136 -11.84 -13.62 -1.36
N GLY A 137 -11.38 -12.81 -2.32
CA GLY A 137 -10.20 -13.12 -3.16
C GLY A 137 -8.88 -12.61 -2.59
N ILE A 138 -8.86 -12.07 -1.37
CA ILE A 138 -7.64 -11.53 -0.74
C ILE A 138 -6.70 -12.66 -0.31
N GLU A 139 -7.24 -13.75 0.22
CA GLU A 139 -6.44 -14.87 0.75
C GLU A 139 -5.62 -15.55 -0.35
N ASP A 140 -6.23 -15.76 -1.52
CA ASP A 140 -5.61 -16.44 -2.66
C ASP A 140 -5.04 -15.50 -3.73
N GLY A 141 -5.21 -14.19 -3.57
CA GLY A 141 -4.76 -13.18 -4.53
C GLY A 141 -5.69 -12.95 -5.73
N SER A 142 -6.79 -13.72 -5.89
CA SER A 142 -7.73 -13.59 -7.01
C SER A 142 -8.52 -12.28 -7.02
N HIS A 143 -8.46 -11.49 -5.94
CA HIS A 143 -9.02 -10.14 -5.89
C HIS A 143 -8.46 -9.21 -6.98
N LEU A 144 -7.24 -9.47 -7.47
CA LEU A 144 -6.62 -8.69 -8.55
C LEU A 144 -7.25 -8.92 -9.93
N ASP A 145 -7.99 -10.01 -10.11
CA ASP A 145 -8.69 -10.32 -11.36
C ASP A 145 -10.03 -9.56 -11.48
N LEU A 146 -10.44 -8.86 -10.43
CA LEU A 146 -11.69 -8.11 -10.41
C LEU A 146 -11.55 -6.76 -11.10
N ASP A 147 -12.58 -6.39 -11.87
CA ASP A 147 -12.64 -5.09 -12.53
C ASP A 147 -12.44 -3.95 -11.51
N ARG A 148 -11.67 -2.93 -11.90
CA ARG A 148 -11.32 -1.72 -11.12
C ARG A 148 -10.37 -1.93 -9.95
N VAL A 149 -9.97 -3.16 -9.65
CA VAL A 149 -8.86 -3.43 -8.73
C VAL A 149 -7.57 -3.17 -9.49
N GLN A 150 -6.69 -2.36 -8.91
CA GLN A 150 -5.41 -1.99 -9.50
C GLN A 150 -4.31 -2.29 -8.50
N LEU A 151 -3.22 -2.88 -8.97
CA LEU A 151 -1.98 -3.04 -8.21
C LEU A 151 -0.89 -2.23 -8.91
N ILE A 152 -0.52 -1.10 -8.32
CA ILE A 152 0.44 -0.15 -8.90
C ILE A 152 1.77 -0.28 -8.17
N ARG A 153 2.83 -0.62 -8.89
CA ARG A 153 4.21 -0.60 -8.38
C ARG A 153 4.77 0.82 -8.45
N THR A 154 5.33 1.33 -7.35
CA THR A 154 5.92 2.66 -7.27
C THR A 154 7.12 2.71 -6.31
N ARG A 155 7.98 3.72 -6.43
CA ARG A 155 9.04 4.01 -5.45
C ARG A 155 8.66 5.09 -4.43
N ALA A 156 7.70 5.94 -4.78
CA ALA A 156 7.24 6.99 -3.89
C ALA A 156 5.80 7.36 -4.21
N PHE A 157 5.04 7.74 -3.18
CA PHE A 157 3.68 8.19 -3.33
C PHE A 157 3.25 9.12 -2.20
N THR A 158 2.23 9.91 -2.49
CA THR A 158 1.53 10.78 -1.56
C THR A 158 0.05 10.42 -1.60
N ILE A 159 -0.53 10.02 -0.48
CA ILE A 159 -1.98 9.79 -0.37
C ILE A 159 -2.57 10.79 0.62
N ARG A 160 -3.65 11.44 0.19
CA ARG A 160 -4.40 12.40 0.99
C ARG A 160 -5.87 12.03 1.06
N ALA A 161 -6.36 11.85 2.28
CA ALA A 161 -7.78 11.76 2.58
C ALA A 161 -8.43 13.16 2.46
N SER A 162 -9.58 13.24 1.79
CA SER A 162 -10.29 14.53 1.64
C SER A 162 -11.20 14.86 2.82
N ASN A 163 -11.69 13.86 3.57
CA ASN A 163 -12.50 14.11 4.76
C ASN A 163 -11.68 13.96 6.02
N ALA A 164 -11.93 14.83 7.00
CA ALA A 164 -11.24 14.81 8.29
C ALA A 164 -11.43 13.51 9.08
N ASN A 165 -12.53 12.79 8.86
CA ASN A 165 -12.86 11.55 9.57
C ASN A 165 -12.36 10.29 8.84
N ASP A 166 -11.77 10.42 7.66
CA ASP A 166 -11.20 9.29 6.94
C ASP A 166 -9.81 8.99 7.52
N LEU A 167 -9.71 7.86 8.22
CA LEU A 167 -8.53 7.46 8.96
C LEU A 167 -7.50 6.79 8.05
N ILE A 168 -6.23 7.15 8.22
CA ILE A 168 -5.10 6.49 7.59
C ILE A 168 -4.39 5.66 8.66
N CYS A 169 -4.01 4.42 8.32
CA CYS A 169 -3.26 3.54 9.20
C CYS A 169 -1.92 3.16 8.55
N VAL A 170 -0.86 3.11 9.36
CA VAL A 170 0.49 2.66 8.98
C VAL A 170 0.87 1.56 9.95
N ASP A 171 1.17 0.36 9.45
CA ASP A 171 1.51 -0.82 10.26
C ASP A 171 0.54 -1.09 11.43
N GLY A 172 -0.76 -0.85 11.21
CA GLY A 172 -1.81 -1.02 12.21
C GLY A 172 -2.04 0.17 13.15
N GLU A 173 -1.18 1.19 13.11
CA GLU A 173 -1.28 2.38 13.96
C GLU A 173 -1.96 3.55 13.24
N LEU A 174 -2.69 4.39 13.98
CA LEU A 174 -3.37 5.55 13.41
C LEU A 174 -2.36 6.64 13.05
N PHE A 175 -2.38 7.07 11.79
CA PHE A 175 -1.62 8.22 11.33
C PHE A 175 -2.45 9.51 11.52
N PRO A 176 -1.93 10.54 12.20
CA PRO A 176 -2.72 11.72 12.60
C PRO A 176 -2.99 12.72 11.46
N GLY A 177 -2.25 12.65 10.35
CA GLY A 177 -2.35 13.60 9.25
C GLY A 177 -3.36 13.18 8.18
N PRO A 178 -4.00 14.14 7.48
CA PRO A 178 -4.85 13.81 6.35
C PRO A 178 -4.03 13.39 5.12
N GLU A 179 -2.72 13.64 5.12
CA GLU A 179 -1.80 13.35 4.02
C GLU A 179 -0.55 12.67 4.56
N ILE A 180 -0.15 11.58 3.90
CA ILE A 180 1.12 10.89 4.14
C ILE A 180 1.90 10.83 2.83
N LYS A 181 3.22 11.05 2.94
CA LYS A 181 4.19 10.91 1.86
C LYS A 181 5.15 9.79 2.19
N VAL A 182 5.38 8.90 1.24
CA VAL A 182 6.14 7.67 1.44
C VAL A 182 7.15 7.52 0.32
N GLU A 183 8.37 7.15 0.69
CA GLU A 183 9.43 6.72 -0.22
C GLU A 183 10.02 5.42 0.31
N VAL A 184 10.28 4.47 -0.60
CA VAL A 184 10.90 3.19 -0.26
C VAL A 184 12.41 3.25 -0.47
N HIS A 185 13.15 2.76 0.52
CA HIS A 185 14.60 2.56 0.45
C HIS A 185 14.91 1.08 0.38
N ARG A 186 15.50 0.64 -0.73
CA ARG A 186 15.84 -0.77 -0.93
C ARG A 186 16.98 -1.17 0.01
N GLY A 187 16.82 -2.27 0.74
CA GLY A 187 17.90 -2.82 1.57
C GLY A 187 18.31 -1.92 2.75
N LEU A 188 17.38 -1.14 3.32
CA LEU A 188 17.63 -0.30 4.50
C LEU A 188 17.85 -1.13 5.79
N GLY A 189 17.24 -2.32 5.86
CA GLY A 189 17.34 -3.23 6.99
C GLY A 189 17.63 -4.66 6.54
N ARG A 190 18.05 -5.48 7.51
CA ARG A 190 18.26 -6.92 7.32
C ARG A 190 17.35 -7.68 8.27
N VAL A 191 16.68 -8.69 7.75
CA VAL A 191 15.79 -9.57 8.52
C VAL A 191 16.29 -11.00 8.43
N LEU A 192 16.09 -11.78 9.50
CA LEU A 192 16.36 -13.21 9.49
C LEU A 192 15.19 -13.93 8.83
N CYS A 193 15.49 -14.77 7.84
CA CYS A 193 14.50 -15.56 7.14
C CYS A 193 14.87 -17.05 7.20
N LEU A 194 13.86 -17.91 7.13
CA LEU A 194 14.10 -19.33 6.89
C LEU A 194 14.72 -19.52 5.49
N PRO A 195 15.53 -20.56 5.29
CA PRO A 195 16.08 -20.85 3.97
C PRO A 195 14.96 -21.04 2.94
N ALA A 196 15.21 -20.59 1.70
CA ALA A 196 14.29 -20.84 0.60
C ALA A 196 14.02 -22.35 0.48
N ARG A 197 12.74 -22.73 0.39
CA ARG A 197 12.35 -24.11 0.17
C ARG A 197 12.87 -24.51 -1.22
N LYS A 198 13.82 -25.45 -1.27
CA LYS A 198 14.23 -26.04 -2.55
C LYS A 198 13.02 -26.82 -3.09
N ASP A 199 12.46 -26.37 -4.20
CA ASP A 199 11.47 -27.15 -4.93
C ASP A 199 12.09 -28.50 -5.29
N LYS A 200 11.38 -29.59 -4.96
CA LYS A 200 11.76 -30.96 -5.27
C LYS A 200 11.23 -31.35 -6.64
#